data_AF-A0A2N2LWC5-F1
#
_entry.id   AF-A0A2N2LWC5-F1
#
_cell.length_a   1.000
_cell.length_b   1.000
_cell.length_c   1.000
_cell.angle_alpha   90.00
_cell.angle_beta   90.00
_cell.angle_gamma   90.00
#
_symmetry.space_group_name_H-M   'P 1'
#
loop_
_entity.id
_entity.type
_entity.pdbx_description
1 polymer ?
#
loop_
_entity_poly.entity_id
_entity_poly.type
_entity_poly.pdbx_seq_one_letter_code
_entity_poly.pdbx_strand_id
1 'polypeptide(L)' 'MSLLDGIVTWAEIDLDAIAHNVKAFKQHVGENVEIMAVVKANAYGHGAIQVAR' A
#
# COMPACT_ATOMS: atom_id res chain seq x y z
N MET A 1 -16.52 -27.90 -13.94
CA MET A 1 -16.77 -26.48 -14.27
C MET A 1 -15.59 -25.71 -13.70
N SER A 2 -14.57 -25.48 -14.51
CA SER A 2 -13.34 -24.82 -14.06
C SER A 2 -13.62 -23.33 -13.98
N LEU A 3 -13.28 -22.69 -12.86
CA LEU A 3 -13.47 -21.25 -12.63
C LEU A 3 -12.54 -20.37 -13.50
N LEU A 4 -11.90 -20.94 -14.53
CA LEU A 4 -10.82 -20.33 -15.32
C LEU A 4 -11.18 -20.10 -16.80
N ASP A 5 -12.47 -20.06 -17.14
CA ASP A 5 -12.92 -19.71 -18.49
C ASP A 5 -13.14 -18.18 -18.67
N GLY A 6 -12.33 -17.36 -17.98
CA GLY A 6 -12.41 -15.89 -18.01
C GLY A 6 -11.03 -15.22 -17.94
N ILE A 7 -10.93 -13.98 -18.43
CA ILE A 7 -9.68 -13.21 -18.41
C ILE A 7 -9.22 -13.01 -16.97
N VAL A 8 -8.03 -13.53 -16.65
CA VAL A 8 -7.41 -13.34 -15.34
C VAL A 8 -6.70 -11.98 -15.33
N THR A 9 -7.25 -11.03 -14.57
CA THR A 9 -6.65 -9.71 -14.34
C THR A 9 -6.43 -9.54 -12.84
N TRP A 10 -5.22 -9.18 -12.44
CA TRP A 10 -4.88 -8.93 -11.04
C TRP A 10 -4.05 -7.65 -10.89
N ALA A 11 -4.01 -7.13 -9.68
CA ALA A 11 -3.12 -6.05 -9.27
C ALA A 11 -2.12 -6.62 -8.26
N GLU A 12 -0.84 -6.53 -8.58
CA GLU A 12 0.23 -6.84 -7.65
C GLU A 12 0.57 -5.60 -6.83
N ILE A 13 0.61 -5.75 -5.51
CA ILE A 13 0.87 -4.67 -4.57
C ILE A 13 2.17 -4.98 -3.83
N ASP A 14 3.18 -4.16 -4.04
CA ASP A 14 4.47 -4.24 -3.36
C ASP A 14 4.42 -3.45 -2.05
N LEU A 15 4.40 -4.17 -0.92
CA LEU A 15 4.37 -3.57 0.41
C LEU A 15 5.75 -3.02 0.84
N ASP A 16 6.84 -3.58 0.33
CA ASP A 16 8.19 -3.09 0.62
C ASP A 16 8.41 -1.73 -0.04
N ALA A 17 7.87 -1.53 -1.25
CA ALA A 17 7.87 -0.23 -1.91
C ALA A 17 7.09 0.83 -1.09
N ILE A 18 5.94 0.46 -0.50
CA ILE A 18 5.17 1.36 0.36
C ILE A 18 5.98 1.70 1.63
N ALA A 19 6.56 0.71 2.30
CA ALA A 19 7.38 0.92 3.49
C ALA A 19 8.61 1.79 3.20
N HIS A 20 9.28 1.55 2.07
CA HIS A 20 10.40 2.36 1.59
C HIS A 20 9.99 3.83 1.43
N ASN A 21 8.86 4.09 0.77
CA ASN A 21 8.36 5.44 0.55
C ASN A 21 8.04 6.17 1.86
N VAL A 22 7.39 5.51 2.81
CA VAL A 22 7.10 6.10 4.13
C VAL A 22 8.40 6.45 4.86
N LYS A 23 9.41 5.58 4.82
CA LYS A 23 10.73 5.83 5.41
C LYS A 23 11.44 7.01 4.73
N ALA A 24 11.41 7.08 3.40
CA ALA A 24 12.00 8.18 2.66
C ALA A 24 11.33 9.52 3.01
N PHE A 25 10.00 9.55 3.12
CA PHE A 25 9.28 10.73 3.59
C PHE A 25 9.69 11.11 5.02
N LYS A 26 9.79 10.15 5.95
CA LYS A 26 10.22 10.40 7.32
C LYS A 26 11.62 11.03 7.39
N GLN A 27 12.56 10.51 6.61
CA GLN A 27 13.91 11.06 6.50
C GLN A 27 13.91 12.49 5.94
N HIS A 28 13.02 12.78 4.99
CA HIS A 28 12.91 14.09 4.38
C HIS A 28 12.30 15.15 5.32
N VAL A 29 11.22 14.81 6.03
CA VAL A 29 10.53 15.76 6.94
C VAL A 29 11.20 15.89 8.31
N GLY A 30 12.03 14.91 8.68
CA GLY A 30 12.79 14.89 9.91
C GLY A 30 12.12 14.15 11.07
N GLU A 31 12.92 13.82 12.08
CA GLU A 31 12.51 12.96 13.19
C GLU A 31 11.42 13.56 14.09
N ASN A 32 11.34 14.89 14.16
CA ASN A 32 10.37 15.59 15.02
C ASN A 32 9.00 15.84 14.36
N VAL A 33 8.81 15.41 13.10
CA VAL A 33 7.55 15.56 12.37
C VAL A 33 6.79 14.24 12.34
N GLU A 34 5.55 14.23 12.82
CA GLU A 34 4.68 13.06 12.76
C GLU A 34 4.16 12.84 11.33
N ILE A 35 4.00 11.57 10.94
CA ILE A 35 3.44 11.17 9.65
C ILE A 35 2.15 10.40 9.90
N MET A 36 1.08 10.80 9.20
CA MET A 36 -0.19 10.08 9.18
C MET A 36 -0.42 9.44 7.82
N ALA A 37 -0.37 8.12 7.75
CA ALA A 37 -0.71 7.37 6.55
C ALA A 37 -2.24 7.37 6.35
N VAL A 38 -2.72 8.04 5.31
CA VAL A 38 -4.15 8.10 4.98
C VAL A 38 -4.55 6.88 4.15
N VAL A 39 -5.14 5.87 4.77
CA VAL A 39 -5.53 4.60 4.10
C VAL A 39 -7.01 4.55 3.70
N LYS A 40 -7.62 5.70 3.41
CA LYS A 40 -9.01 5.78 2.96
C LYS A 40 -9.24 4.97 1.68
N ALA A 41 -10.49 4.58 1.42
CA ALA A 41 -10.87 3.80 0.24
C ALA A 41 -10.02 2.52 0.06
N ASN A 42 -9.87 1.75 1.14
CA ASN A 42 -9.08 0.52 1.17
C ASN A 42 -7.61 0.72 0.75
N ALA A 43 -6.95 1.73 1.33
CA ALA A 43 -5.63 2.22 0.91
C ALA A 43 -5.58 2.54 -0.60
N TYR A 44 -6.54 3.32 -1.09
CA TYR A 44 -6.66 3.64 -2.52
C TYR A 44 -6.64 2.41 -3.44
N GLY A 45 -7.29 1.32 -3.00
CA GLY A 45 -7.34 0.06 -3.74
C GLY A 45 -6.18 -0.91 -3.51
N HIS A 46 -5.18 -0.55 -2.69
CA HIS A 46 -4.01 -1.39 -2.41
C HIS A 46 -4.23 -2.40 -1.27
N GLY A 47 -5.33 -2.27 -0.50
CA GLY A 47 -5.64 -3.14 0.63
C GLY A 47 -5.26 -2.52 1.97
N ALA A 48 -6.23 -1.90 2.66
CA ALA A 48 -5.98 -1.11 3.86
C ALA A 48 -5.37 -1.91 5.01
N ILE A 49 -5.76 -3.17 5.20
CA ILE A 49 -5.28 -3.97 6.33
C ILE A 49 -3.80 -4.30 6.15
N GLN A 50 -3.39 -4.71 4.96
CA GLN A 50 -2.00 -5.05 4.65
C GLN A 50 -1.12 -3.81 4.65
N VAL A 51 -1.61 -2.70 4.09
CA VAL A 51 -0.88 -1.42 4.01
C VAL A 51 -0.72 -0.74 5.37
N ALA A 52 -1.65 -0.95 6.32
CA ALA A 52 -1.61 -0.29 7.63
C ALA A 52 -0.79 -1.04 8.71
N ARG A 53 -0.16 -2.17 8.37
CA ARG A 53 0.72 -2.94 9.27
C ARG A 53 2.13 -2.37 9.26
#